data_AF-A0A7J8Y057-F1
#
_entry.id   AF-A0A7J8Y057-F1
#
_cell.length_a   1.000
_cell.length_b   1.000
_cell.length_c   1.000
_cell.angle_alpha   90.00
_cell.angle_beta   90.00
_cell.angle_gamma   90.00
#
_symmetry.space_group_name_H-M   'P 1'
#
loop_
_entity.id
_entity.type
_entity.pdbx_description
1 polymer ?
#
loop_
_entity_poly.entity_id
_entity_poly.type
_entity_poly.pdbx_seq_one_letter_code
_entity_poly.pdbx_strand_id
1 'polypeptide(L)' 'MTYYYFGFTSGKYNRSTISMFSRTHPELAVVGGRGRFRTVTGFALINPSHINATTVIIEFNVI' A
#
# COMPACT_ATOMS: atom_id res chain seq x y z
N MET A 1 -0.53 -6.91 12.68
CA MET A 1 -0.75 -7.62 11.40
C MET A 1 -1.74 -6.81 10.60
N THR A 2 -1.28 -6.23 9.51
CA THR A 2 -2.05 -5.26 8.72
C THR A 2 -1.98 -5.67 7.26
N TYR A 3 -3.11 -5.59 6.57
CA TYR A 3 -3.23 -5.89 5.15
C TYR A 3 -3.89 -4.71 4.45
N TYR A 4 -3.26 -4.22 3.39
CA TYR A 4 -3.78 -3.14 2.55
C TYR A 4 -3.95 -3.62 1.13
N TYR A 5 -5.08 -3.25 0.53
CA TYR A 5 -5.39 -3.53 -0.87
C TYR A 5 -5.85 -2.25 -1.54
N PHE A 6 -5.08 -1.79 -2.51
CA PHE A 6 -5.41 -0.59 -3.26
C PHE A 6 -5.80 -0.95 -4.70
N GLY A 7 -6.95 -0.45 -5.12
CA GLY A 7 -7.42 -0.51 -6.50
C GLY A 7 -7.37 0.87 -7.14
N PHE A 8 -6.56 1.02 -8.18
CA PHE A 8 -6.41 2.29 -8.89
C PHE A 8 -7.55 2.46 -9.90
N THR A 9 -8.30 3.57 -9.80
CA THR A 9 -9.46 3.86 -10.66
C THR A 9 -9.21 4.92 -11.72
N SER A 10 -8.04 5.58 -11.68
CA SER A 10 -7.66 6.64 -12.61
C SER A 10 -6.13 6.68 -12.84
N GLY A 11 -5.69 7.40 -13.88
CA GLY A 11 -4.28 7.59 -14.20
C GLY A 11 -3.61 6.39 -14.92
N LYS A 12 -2.27 6.38 -14.91
CA LYS A 12 -1.42 5.39 -15.62
C LYS A 12 -1.67 3.94 -15.19
N TYR A 13 -2.11 3.75 -13.94
CA TYR A 13 -2.34 2.44 -13.33
C TYR A 13 -3.82 2.07 -13.25
N ASN A 14 -4.71 2.78 -13.96
CA ASN A 14 -6.15 2.51 -13.94
C ASN A 14 -6.44 1.02 -14.17
N ARG A 15 -7.35 0.46 -13.35
CA ARG A 15 -7.76 -0.96 -13.29
C ARG A 15 -6.69 -1.92 -12.79
N SER A 16 -5.55 -1.42 -12.32
CA SER A 16 -4.53 -2.22 -11.65
C SER A 16 -4.74 -2.20 -10.15
N THR A 17 -4.21 -3.20 -9.46
CA THR A 17 -4.34 -3.34 -8.01
C THR A 17 -3.03 -3.77 -7.38
N ILE A 18 -2.80 -3.39 -6.13
CA ILE A 18 -1.62 -3.77 -5.35
C ILE A 18 -2.05 -4.24 -3.96
N SER A 19 -1.45 -5.35 -3.52
CA SER A 19 -1.67 -5.99 -2.22
C SER A 19 -0.41 -5.89 -1.39
N MET A 20 -0.55 -5.41 -0.16
CA MET A 20 0.54 -5.21 0.77
C MET A 20 0.22 -5.82 2.12
N PHE A 21 1.22 -6.46 2.72
CA PHE A 21 1.06 -7.16 3.98
C PHE A 21 2.23 -6.89 4.91
N SER A 22 1.93 -6.63 6.18
CA SER A 22 2.95 -6.52 7.22
C SER A 22 2.53 -7.23 8.50
N ARG A 23 3.51 -7.88 9.13
CA ARG A 23 3.36 -8.38 10.50
C ARG A 23 3.53 -7.25 11.52
N THR A 24 4.44 -6.32 11.25
CA THR A 24 4.90 -5.24 12.16
C THR A 24 5.27 -3.97 11.38
N HIS A 25 4.72 -2.82 11.80
CA HIS A 25 5.09 -1.50 11.24
C HIS A 25 6.59 -1.21 11.43
N PRO A 26 7.22 -0.40 10.54
CA PRO A 26 6.64 0.46 9.51
C PRO A 26 6.68 -0.10 8.06
N GLU A 27 7.23 -1.29 7.84
CA GLU A 27 7.46 -1.84 6.50
C GLU A 27 6.37 -2.85 6.11
N LEU A 28 5.84 -2.73 4.89
CA LEU A 28 4.88 -3.65 4.27
C LEU A 28 5.53 -4.35 3.08
N ALA A 29 5.47 -5.67 3.05
CA ALA A 29 5.85 -6.42 1.86
C ALA A 29 4.74 -6.33 0.81
N VAL A 30 5.10 -6.02 -0.44
CA VAL A 30 4.19 -6.13 -1.57
C VAL A 30 4.10 -7.61 -1.95
N VAL A 31 2.93 -8.20 -1.69
CA VAL A 31 2.69 -9.64 -1.90
C VAL A 31 2.12 -9.94 -3.29
N GLY A 32 1.79 -8.91 -4.05
CA GLY A 32 1.41 -9.02 -5.46
C GLY A 32 0.44 -7.93 -5.90
N GLY A 33 -0.05 -8.09 -7.12
CA GLY A 33 -0.97 -7.13 -7.73
C GLY A 33 -1.61 -7.67 -9.00
N ARG A 34 -2.64 -6.97 -9.47
CA ARG A 34 -3.31 -7.25 -10.76
C ARG A 34 -3.04 -6.12 -11.76
N GLY A 35 -3.20 -6.45 -13.04
CA GLY A 35 -2.97 -5.49 -14.12
C GLY A 35 -1.48 -5.19 -14.31
N ARG A 36 -1.10 -3.91 -14.21
CA ARG A 36 0.30 -3.45 -14.39
C ARG A 36 1.23 -3.88 -13.26
N PHE A 37 0.69 -4.28 -12.11
CA PHE A 37 1.45 -4.77 -10.96
C PHE A 37 1.45 -6.30 -10.86
N ARG A 38 1.17 -6.99 -11.97
CA ARG A 38 1.28 -8.45 -12.02
C ARG A 38 2.73 -8.85 -11.72
N THR A 39 2.92 -9.73 -10.75
CA THR A 39 4.23 -10.21 -10.26
C THR A 39 5.16 -9.13 -9.71
N VAL A 40 4.64 -7.99 -9.25
CA VAL A 40 5.48 -7.01 -8.57
C VAL A 40 5.90 -7.53 -7.18
N THR A 41 7.17 -7.40 -6.86
CA THR A 41 7.74 -7.62 -5.53
C THR A 41 8.45 -6.35 -5.10
N GLY A 42 8.24 -5.92 -3.87
CA GLY A 42 8.76 -4.67 -3.37
C GLY A 42 8.33 -4.46 -1.93
N PHE A 43 8.60 -3.27 -1.41
CA PHE A 43 8.26 -2.90 -0.05
C PHE A 43 7.59 -1.53 -0.02
N ALA A 44 6.66 -1.35 0.90
CA ALA A 44 6.03 -0.07 1.15
C ALA A 44 6.32 0.37 2.59
N LEU A 45 6.84 1.58 2.72
CA LEU A 45 7.06 2.24 4.00
C LEU A 45 5.82 3.03 4.37
N ILE A 46 5.37 2.84 5.60
CA ILE A 46 4.26 3.58 6.18
C ILE A 46 4.79 4.65 7.12
N ASN A 47 4.47 5.91 6.83
CA ASN A 47 4.73 7.03 7.72
C ASN A 47 3.39 7.71 8.09
N PRO A 48 2.91 7.55 9.33
CA PRO A 48 1.74 8.30 9.77
C PRO A 48 2.13 9.76 9.99
N SER A 49 1.65 10.67 9.14
CA SER A 49 1.97 12.10 9.22
C SER A 49 1.07 12.84 10.22
N HIS A 50 -0.13 12.32 10.49
CA HIS A 50 -1.06 12.96 11.42
C HIS A 50 -1.92 11.91 12.15
N ILE A 51 -1.82 11.87 13.48
CA ILE A 51 -2.61 10.97 14.33
C ILE A 51 -3.34 11.83 15.37
N ASN A 52 -4.65 12.01 15.21
CA ASN A 52 -5.55 12.58 16.21
C ASN A 52 -6.53 11.51 16.71
N ALA A 53 -7.26 11.81 17.79
CA ALA A 53 -8.25 10.89 18.38
C ALA A 53 -9.35 10.44 17.40
N THR A 54 -9.63 11.22 16.35
CA THR A 54 -10.72 10.98 15.38
C THR A 54 -10.24 10.76 13.96
N THR A 55 -8.98 11.07 13.63
CA THR A 55 -8.50 11.03 12.25
C THR A 55 -7.04 10.66 12.21
N VAL A 56 -6.72 9.71 11.32
CA VAL A 56 -5.36 9.26 11.06
C VAL A 56 -5.08 9.42 9.58
N ILE A 57 -4.03 10.17 9.25
CA ILE A 57 -3.51 10.32 7.89
C ILE A 57 -2.22 9.52 7.82
N ILE A 58 -2.17 8.61 6.84
CA ILE A 58 -1.08 7.66 6.66
C ILE A 58 -0.54 7.83 5.25
N GLU A 59 0.77 8.08 5.16
CA GLU A 59 1.48 8.13 3.89
C GLU A 59 2.09 6.76 3.59
N PHE A 60 1.90 6.31 2.35
CA PHE A 60 2.44 5.06 1.83
C PHE A 60 3.48 5.38 0.76
N ASN A 61 4.72 5.00 0.99
CA ASN A 61 5.78 5.10 0.00
C ASN A 61 6.14 3.70 -0.51
N VAL A 62 5.79 3.38 -1.75
CA VAL A 62 6.03 2.06 -2.36
C VAL A 62 7.27 2.13 -3.26
N ILE A 63 8.24 1.25 -3.01
CA ILE A 63 9.52 1.16 -3.71
C ILE A 63 9.63 -0.17 -4.45
#